data_AF-A0A845CU60-F1
#
_entry.id   AF-A0A845CU60-F1
#
_cell.length_a   1.000
_cell.length_b   1.000
_cell.length_c   1.000
_cell.angle_alpha   90.00
_cell.angle_beta   90.00
_cell.angle_gamma   90.00
#
_symmetry.space_group_name_H-M   'P 1'
#
loop_
_entity.id
_entity.type
_entity.pdbx_description
1 polymer ?
#
loop_
_entity_poly.entity_id
_entity_poly.type
_entity_poly.pdbx_seq_one_letter_code
_entity_poly.pdbx_strand_id
1 'polypeptide(L)'
;MCRAAGGPFMLAGVLVLCQAGEARAIVRRLYHRLLDRKWFYRDRNFILRLAGQTLVFAAALHFFLQRGTLPGPMLLAGAFLFSGLFWLRTEAYTVVRRHLYMAIQAAVAGLMAFQDFVFAYLFLVLVGQSVLMFRLRSGQIWAVVLYLIVLAVNWLHPGDGPLTPEVRSLLVTAGMIVAGVLGGSMAQARRAQDKVESLYAELTDAHDQLQGFSEQSRRLAVAHERDRLARRLRDSLGQRLTASIVQLEGASLLMEADPQRAVGMVERARAQLGTGLDDLRSTFQELGRSGPFDGATVEAAESEPGMECEES
;
A
#
# COMPACT_ATOMS: atom_id res chain seq x y z
N MET A 1 16.53 37.86 -14.86
CA MET A 1 17.77 38.24 -15.60
C MET A 1 18.97 37.78 -14.81
N CYS A 2 19.62 36.69 -15.24
CA CYS A 2 21.00 36.37 -14.92
C CYS A 2 21.57 35.69 -16.18
N ARG A 3 22.66 36.25 -16.70
CA ARG A 3 23.30 35.90 -17.96
C ARG A 3 24.76 35.60 -17.63
N ALA A 4 25.19 34.35 -17.81
CA ALA A 4 26.57 33.89 -18.05
C ALA A 4 26.53 32.35 -18.05
N ALA A 5 26.67 31.69 -19.20
CA ALA A 5 27.94 31.31 -19.81
C ALA A 5 28.62 30.15 -19.05
N GLY A 6 28.46 28.92 -19.58
CA GLY A 6 29.14 27.72 -19.07
C GLY A 6 28.54 26.40 -19.56
N GLY A 7 28.95 25.94 -20.74
CA GLY A 7 29.01 24.52 -21.15
C GLY A 7 27.69 23.74 -21.41
N PRO A 8 27.49 23.13 -22.59
CA PRO A 8 26.31 22.30 -22.88
C PRO A 8 26.19 21.00 -22.07
N PHE A 9 27.20 20.63 -21.27
CA PHE A 9 27.21 19.38 -20.48
C PHE A 9 26.53 19.48 -19.10
N MET A 10 26.45 20.67 -18.48
CA MET A 10 25.82 20.84 -17.16
C MET A 10 24.29 20.88 -17.20
N LEU A 11 23.72 21.36 -18.30
CA LEU A 11 22.26 21.41 -18.50
C LEU A 11 21.66 20.00 -18.72
N ALA A 12 22.42 19.08 -19.33
CA ALA A 12 21.99 17.70 -19.54
C ALA A 12 21.84 16.94 -18.21
N GLY A 13 22.77 17.11 -17.27
CA GLY A 13 22.71 16.46 -15.95
C GLY A 13 21.53 16.95 -15.09
N VAL A 14 21.23 18.25 -15.13
CA VAL A 14 20.07 18.83 -14.42
C VAL A 14 18.76 18.41 -15.08
N LEU A 15 18.69 18.31 -16.42
CA LEU A 15 17.51 17.79 -17.11
C LEU A 15 17.25 16.31 -16.77
N VAL A 16 18.30 15.48 -16.69
CA VAL A 16 18.18 14.05 -16.37
C VAL A 16 17.76 13.84 -14.91
N LEU A 17 18.29 14.62 -13.96
CA LEU A 17 17.85 14.60 -12.56
C LEU A 17 16.41 15.12 -12.38
N CYS A 18 15.99 16.12 -13.16
CA CYS A 18 14.63 16.62 -13.15
C CYS A 18 13.65 15.60 -13.79
N GLN A 19 14.03 14.97 -14.90
CA GLN A 19 13.27 13.88 -15.51
C GLN A 19 13.17 12.65 -14.61
N ALA A 20 14.20 12.32 -13.82
CA ALA A 20 14.14 11.20 -12.88
C ALA A 20 13.21 11.47 -11.68
N GLY A 21 13.12 12.73 -11.22
CA GLY A 21 12.18 13.16 -10.18
C GLY A 21 10.73 13.19 -10.67
N GLU A 22 10.50 13.74 -11.87
CA GLU A 22 9.18 13.73 -12.52
C GLU A 22 8.75 12.31 -12.92
N ALA A 23 9.67 11.46 -13.39
CA ALA A 23 9.39 10.06 -13.70
C ALA A 23 8.97 9.27 -12.46
N ARG A 24 9.60 9.46 -11.30
CA ARG A 24 9.13 8.85 -10.04
C ARG A 24 7.76 9.37 -9.62
N ALA A 25 7.48 10.66 -9.79
CA ALA A 25 6.17 11.25 -9.51
C ALA A 25 5.07 10.81 -10.51
N ILE A 26 5.44 10.54 -11.76
CA ILE A 26 4.55 10.02 -12.80
C ILE A 26 4.31 8.52 -12.59
N VAL A 27 5.34 7.73 -12.30
CA VAL A 27 5.21 6.30 -11.97
C VAL A 27 4.42 6.11 -10.69
N ARG A 28 4.60 6.94 -9.64
CA ARG A 28 3.78 6.89 -8.42
C ARG A 28 2.31 7.26 -8.71
N ARG A 29 2.06 8.24 -9.59
CA ARG A 29 0.69 8.60 -10.04
C ARG A 29 0.08 7.56 -10.98
N LEU A 30 0.89 6.87 -11.78
CA LEU A 30 0.47 5.82 -12.71
C LEU A 30 0.23 4.50 -11.95
N TYR A 31 1.04 4.20 -10.93
CA TYR A 31 0.85 3.08 -10.01
C TYR A 31 -0.45 3.23 -9.22
N HIS A 32 -0.72 4.43 -8.66
CA HIS A 32 -2.02 4.74 -8.05
C HIS A 32 -3.19 4.65 -9.04
N ARG A 33 -3.00 5.06 -10.31
CA ARG A 33 -4.03 4.93 -11.36
C ARG A 33 -4.20 3.50 -11.91
N LEU A 34 -3.16 2.67 -11.89
CA LEU A 34 -3.19 1.28 -12.35
C LEU A 34 -3.74 0.33 -11.28
N LEU A 35 -3.55 0.62 -9.99
CA LEU A 35 -4.27 -0.02 -8.89
C LEU A 35 -5.78 0.25 -8.92
N ASP A 36 -6.21 1.26 -9.67
CA ASP A 36 -7.62 1.60 -9.89
C ASP A 36 -8.34 0.63 -10.85
N ARG A 37 -7.61 -0.24 -11.56
CA ARG A 37 -8.17 -1.34 -12.37
C ARG A 37 -8.85 -2.43 -11.53
N LYS A 38 -8.78 -2.36 -10.20
CA LYS A 38 -9.61 -3.11 -9.24
C LYS A 38 -11.08 -2.66 -9.23
N TRP A 39 -11.59 -1.83 -10.16
CA TRP A 39 -13.01 -1.44 -10.18
C TRP A 39 -13.97 -2.64 -10.17
N PHE A 40 -13.59 -3.76 -10.83
CA PHE A 40 -14.36 -5.01 -10.80
C PHE A 40 -14.39 -5.69 -9.42
N TYR A 41 -13.35 -5.51 -8.59
CA TYR A 41 -13.27 -6.01 -7.21
C TYR A 41 -13.69 -4.97 -6.17
N ARG A 42 -13.86 -3.69 -6.55
CA ARG A 42 -14.09 -2.58 -5.62
C ARG A 42 -15.55 -2.40 -5.23
N ASP A 43 -16.50 -2.85 -6.04
CA ASP A 43 -17.88 -3.00 -5.55
C ASP A 43 -17.97 -4.29 -4.72
N ARG A 44 -17.38 -4.24 -3.52
CA ARG A 44 -17.27 -5.30 -2.50
C ARG A 44 -18.64 -5.86 -2.08
N ASN A 45 -19.73 -5.26 -2.55
CA ASN A 45 -21.12 -5.60 -2.34
C ASN A 45 -21.83 -6.11 -3.62
N PHE A 46 -21.24 -5.99 -4.81
CA PHE A 46 -21.85 -6.42 -6.07
C PHE A 46 -22.13 -7.92 -6.09
N ILE A 47 -21.16 -8.74 -5.64
CA ILE A 47 -21.33 -10.19 -5.55
C ILE A 47 -22.48 -10.55 -4.58
N LEU A 48 -22.58 -9.85 -3.45
CA LEU A 48 -23.65 -10.08 -2.48
C LEU A 48 -25.02 -9.66 -3.03
N ARG A 49 -25.06 -8.54 -3.78
CA ARG A 49 -26.26 -8.07 -4.49
C ARG A 49 -26.74 -9.09 -5.51
N LEU A 50 -25.81 -9.64 -6.29
CA LEU A 50 -26.10 -10.67 -7.28
C LEU A 50 -26.62 -11.94 -6.59
N ALA A 51 -25.94 -12.41 -5.55
CA ALA A 51 -26.34 -13.60 -4.80
C ALA A 51 -27.72 -13.46 -4.12
N GLY A 52 -28.06 -12.28 -3.60
CA GLY A 52 -29.40 -12.05 -3.06
C GLY A 52 -30.48 -12.07 -4.15
N GLN A 53 -30.19 -11.48 -5.32
CA GLN A 53 -31.12 -11.47 -6.44
C GLN A 53 -31.34 -12.86 -7.02
N THR A 54 -30.26 -13.66 -7.17
CA THR A 54 -30.39 -15.05 -7.63
C THR A 54 -31.26 -15.87 -6.68
N LEU A 55 -31.18 -15.61 -5.37
CA LEU A 55 -31.99 -16.30 -4.38
C LEU A 55 -33.47 -15.89 -4.40
N VAL A 56 -33.77 -14.62 -4.66
CA VAL A 56 -35.16 -14.15 -4.90
C VAL A 56 -35.74 -14.83 -6.14
N PHE A 57 -35.00 -14.89 -7.24
CA PHE A 57 -35.44 -15.59 -8.46
C PHE A 57 -35.59 -17.09 -8.23
N ALA A 58 -34.66 -17.72 -7.49
CA ALA A 58 -34.75 -19.13 -7.14
C ALA A 58 -36.00 -19.43 -6.30
N ALA A 59 -36.34 -18.58 -5.33
CA ALA A 59 -37.56 -18.72 -4.53
C ALA A 59 -38.83 -18.59 -5.40
N ALA A 60 -38.87 -17.60 -6.31
CA ALA A 60 -39.99 -17.44 -7.24
C ALA A 60 -40.14 -18.64 -8.20
N LEU A 61 -39.03 -19.16 -8.72
CA LEU A 61 -39.02 -20.36 -9.56
C LEU A 61 -39.47 -21.60 -8.78
N HIS A 62 -39.01 -21.75 -7.54
CA HIS A 62 -39.39 -22.86 -6.67
C HIS A 62 -40.88 -22.82 -6.33
N PHE A 63 -41.44 -21.63 -6.08
CA PHE A 63 -42.89 -21.43 -5.91
C PHE A 63 -43.67 -21.88 -7.15
N PHE A 64 -43.24 -21.42 -8.34
CA PHE A 64 -43.88 -21.78 -9.60
C PHE A 64 -43.87 -23.30 -9.85
N LEU A 65 -42.73 -23.96 -9.57
CA LEU A 65 -42.59 -25.42 -9.70
C LEU A 65 -43.49 -26.19 -8.73
N GLN A 66 -43.69 -25.70 -7.50
CA GLN A 66 -44.53 -26.38 -6.51
C GLN A 66 -46.04 -26.15 -6.71
N ARG A 67 -46.45 -24.91 -7.01
CA ARG A 67 -47.86 -24.51 -7.05
C ARG A 67 -48.45 -24.52 -8.47
N GLY A 68 -47.61 -24.66 -9.50
CA GLY A 68 -48.02 -24.64 -10.91
C GLY A 68 -48.66 -23.31 -11.37
N THR A 69 -48.56 -22.27 -10.54
CA THR A 69 -49.18 -20.97 -10.73
C THR A 69 -48.17 -19.87 -10.43
N LEU A 70 -48.34 -18.71 -11.05
CA LEU A 70 -47.50 -17.55 -10.75
C LEU A 70 -47.82 -17.02 -9.33
N PRO A 71 -46.83 -16.50 -8.60
CA PRO A 71 -47.07 -15.86 -7.31
C PRO A 71 -48.13 -14.76 -7.46
N GLY A 72 -49.04 -14.68 -6.49
CA GLY A 72 -50.05 -13.62 -6.48
C GLY A 72 -49.41 -12.22 -6.52
N PRO A 73 -50.15 -11.18 -6.93
CA PRO A 73 -49.61 -9.81 -7.08
C PRO A 73 -48.99 -9.27 -5.79
N MET A 74 -49.49 -9.69 -4.62
CA MET A 74 -48.93 -9.33 -3.31
C MET A 74 -47.51 -9.90 -3.10
N LEU A 75 -47.24 -11.14 -3.53
CA LEU A 75 -45.91 -11.76 -3.44
C LEU A 75 -44.94 -11.13 -4.45
N LEU A 76 -45.40 -10.81 -5.66
CA LEU A 76 -44.58 -10.11 -6.65
C LEU A 76 -44.21 -8.70 -6.18
N ALA A 77 -45.16 -7.96 -5.61
CA ALA A 77 -44.90 -6.66 -5.00
C ALA A 77 -43.91 -6.77 -3.83
N GLY A 78 -44.06 -7.80 -2.98
CA GLY A 78 -43.11 -8.10 -1.90
C GLY A 78 -41.70 -8.42 -2.41
N ALA A 79 -41.57 -9.23 -3.45
CA ALA A 79 -40.28 -9.57 -4.07
C ALA A 79 -39.61 -8.35 -4.70
N PHE A 80 -40.39 -7.49 -5.39
CA PHE A 80 -39.89 -6.25 -5.97
C PHE A 80 -39.48 -5.25 -4.88
N LEU A 81 -40.27 -5.14 -3.80
CA LEU A 81 -39.94 -4.31 -2.64
C LEU A 81 -38.65 -4.80 -1.97
N PHE A 82 -38.54 -6.11 -1.73
CA PHE A 82 -37.35 -6.72 -1.14
C PHE A 82 -36.11 -6.49 -2.01
N SER A 83 -36.20 -6.74 -3.32
CA SER A 83 -35.14 -6.51 -4.30
C SER A 83 -34.74 -5.03 -4.37
N GLY A 84 -35.73 -4.12 -4.41
CA GLY A 84 -35.52 -2.67 -4.40
C GLY A 84 -34.80 -2.22 -3.13
N LEU A 85 -35.26 -2.65 -1.95
CA LEU A 85 -34.56 -2.35 -0.69
C LEU A 85 -33.15 -2.92 -0.67
N PHE A 86 -32.94 -4.12 -1.20
CA PHE A 86 -31.63 -4.76 -1.25
C PHE A 86 -30.64 -4.00 -2.16
N TRP A 87 -31.13 -3.44 -3.27
CA TRP A 87 -30.33 -2.63 -4.20
C TRP A 87 -30.10 -1.18 -3.74
N LEU A 88 -31.07 -0.56 -3.04
CA LEU A 88 -30.99 0.81 -2.52
C LEU A 88 -29.97 1.01 -1.39
N ARG A 89 -29.15 0.00 -1.08
CA ARG A 89 -28.15 0.07 -0.02
C ARG A 89 -27.11 1.16 -0.32
N THR A 90 -27.29 2.30 0.32
CA THR A 90 -26.30 3.37 0.44
C THR A 90 -25.45 3.11 1.69
N GLU A 91 -24.13 3.05 1.52
CA GLU A 91 -23.15 2.80 2.59
C GLU A 91 -23.10 3.91 3.67
N ALA A 92 -23.98 4.92 3.58
CA ALA A 92 -23.98 6.15 4.40
C ALA A 92 -25.00 6.16 5.57
N TYR A 93 -25.55 5.02 5.98
CA TYR A 93 -26.54 4.98 7.08
C TYR A 93 -25.93 4.95 8.49
N THR A 94 -26.49 5.77 9.40
CA THR A 94 -26.24 5.74 10.85
C THR A 94 -26.68 4.41 11.47
N VAL A 95 -26.15 4.06 12.66
CA VAL A 95 -26.41 2.76 13.33
C VAL A 95 -27.92 2.46 13.45
N VAL A 96 -28.73 3.44 13.86
CA VAL A 96 -30.20 3.29 13.99
C VAL A 96 -30.85 2.98 12.65
N ARG A 97 -30.46 3.69 11.58
CA ARG A 97 -31.00 3.45 10.23
C ARG A 97 -30.65 2.06 9.70
N ARG A 98 -29.48 1.50 10.05
CA ARG A 98 -29.12 0.12 9.70
C ARG A 98 -30.05 -0.89 10.36
N HIS A 99 -30.35 -0.72 11.65
CA HIS A 99 -31.31 -1.58 12.37
C HIS A 99 -32.72 -1.47 11.80
N LEU A 100 -33.19 -0.25 11.51
CA LEU A 100 -34.50 -0.03 10.90
C LEU A 100 -34.60 -0.67 9.51
N TYR A 101 -33.58 -0.50 8.68
CA TYR A 101 -33.50 -1.13 7.37
C TYR A 101 -33.58 -2.66 7.46
N MET A 102 -32.83 -3.26 8.39
CA MET A 102 -32.86 -4.70 8.64
C MET A 102 -34.24 -5.18 9.12
N ALA A 103 -34.86 -4.42 10.02
CA ALA A 103 -36.21 -4.72 10.52
C ALA A 103 -37.25 -4.67 9.40
N ILE A 104 -37.19 -3.68 8.50
CA ILE A 104 -38.10 -3.56 7.36
C ILE A 104 -37.91 -4.74 6.40
N GLN A 105 -36.67 -5.09 6.04
CA GLN A 105 -36.40 -6.25 5.17
C GLN A 105 -36.88 -7.56 5.80
N ALA A 106 -36.64 -7.75 7.10
CA ALA A 106 -37.13 -8.92 7.83
C ALA A 106 -38.66 -8.96 7.90
N ALA A 107 -39.32 -7.81 8.05
CA ALA A 107 -40.77 -7.72 8.04
C ALA A 107 -41.37 -8.06 6.67
N VAL A 108 -40.79 -7.55 5.58
CA VAL A 108 -41.21 -7.89 4.21
C VAL A 108 -41.01 -9.38 3.93
N ALA A 109 -39.82 -9.92 4.22
CA ALA A 109 -39.55 -11.34 4.05
C ALA A 109 -40.43 -12.21 4.93
N GLY A 110 -40.70 -11.80 6.17
CA GLY A 110 -41.58 -12.49 7.11
C GLY A 110 -43.03 -12.51 6.65
N LEU A 111 -43.54 -11.39 6.11
CA LEU A 111 -44.90 -11.32 5.55
C LEU A 111 -45.04 -12.25 4.33
N MET A 112 -44.02 -12.33 3.47
CA MET A 112 -43.99 -13.26 2.34
C MET A 112 -43.92 -14.71 2.80
N ALA A 113 -43.06 -15.02 3.78
CA ALA A 113 -42.90 -16.37 4.33
C ALA A 113 -44.15 -16.85 5.08
N PHE A 114 -44.91 -15.92 5.67
CA PHE A 114 -46.20 -16.22 6.28
C PHE A 114 -47.27 -16.63 5.24
N GLN A 115 -47.20 -16.10 4.02
CA GLN A 115 -48.11 -16.49 2.94
C GLN A 115 -47.72 -17.85 2.34
N ASP A 116 -46.43 -18.08 2.10
CA ASP A 116 -45.92 -19.36 1.61
C ASP A 116 -44.49 -19.60 2.12
N PHE A 117 -44.24 -20.77 2.70
CA PHE A 117 -42.97 -21.08 3.35
C PHE A 117 -41.76 -20.99 2.40
N VAL A 118 -41.92 -21.12 1.08
CA VAL A 118 -40.82 -21.02 0.11
C VAL A 118 -40.05 -19.70 0.25
N PHE A 119 -40.69 -18.61 0.67
CA PHE A 119 -40.02 -17.33 0.88
C PHE A 119 -39.18 -17.27 2.16
N ALA A 120 -39.24 -18.28 3.04
CA ALA A 120 -38.35 -18.41 4.18
C ALA A 120 -36.87 -18.52 3.77
N TYR A 121 -36.57 -18.97 2.54
CA TYR A 121 -35.19 -19.00 2.03
C TYR A 121 -34.56 -17.59 1.94
N LEU A 122 -35.35 -16.52 1.81
CA LEU A 122 -34.85 -15.14 1.82
C LEU A 122 -34.12 -14.79 3.13
N PHE A 123 -34.48 -15.45 4.24
CA PHE A 123 -33.82 -15.27 5.53
C PHE A 123 -32.36 -15.71 5.54
N LEU A 124 -31.97 -16.65 4.65
CA LEU A 124 -30.58 -17.09 4.49
C LEU A 124 -29.67 -15.93 4.09
N VAL A 125 -30.13 -15.13 3.12
CA VAL A 125 -29.43 -13.93 2.66
C VAL A 125 -29.43 -12.85 3.74
N LEU A 126 -30.53 -12.69 4.49
CA LEU A 126 -30.60 -11.73 5.60
C LEU A 126 -29.61 -12.07 6.71
N VAL A 127 -29.40 -13.36 7.03
CA VAL A 127 -28.38 -13.77 8.00
C VAL A 127 -27.00 -13.37 7.51
N GLY A 128 -26.63 -13.72 6.27
CA GLY A 128 -25.35 -13.31 5.69
C GLY A 128 -25.15 -11.80 5.70
N GLN A 129 -26.20 -11.04 5.34
CA GLN A 129 -26.19 -9.58 5.36
C GLN A 129 -26.03 -9.02 6.78
N SER A 130 -26.69 -9.61 7.78
CA SER A 130 -26.64 -9.14 9.17
C SER A 130 -25.21 -9.21 9.74
N VAL A 131 -24.49 -10.28 9.44
CA VAL A 131 -23.12 -10.50 9.92
C VAL A 131 -22.11 -9.58 9.21
N LEU A 132 -22.37 -9.23 7.95
CA LEU A 132 -21.55 -8.31 7.16
C LEU A 132 -21.81 -6.83 7.49
N MET A 133 -23.05 -6.47 7.85
CA MET A 133 -23.47 -5.07 8.04
C MET A 133 -23.28 -4.57 9.48
N PHE A 134 -23.39 -5.46 10.46
CA PHE A 134 -23.31 -5.13 11.87
C PHE A 134 -22.00 -5.59 12.52
N ARG A 135 -21.70 -5.02 13.69
CA ARG A 135 -20.63 -5.53 14.55
C ARG A 135 -20.97 -6.96 15.00
N LEU A 136 -19.96 -7.79 15.24
CA LEU A 136 -20.09 -9.23 15.51
C LEU A 136 -21.23 -9.58 16.48
N ARG A 137 -21.34 -8.85 17.61
CA ARG A 137 -22.41 -9.05 18.60
C ARG A 137 -23.82 -8.73 18.06
N SER A 138 -23.99 -7.57 17.44
CA SER A 138 -25.29 -7.14 16.91
C SER A 138 -25.73 -7.98 15.69
N GLY A 139 -24.77 -8.44 14.88
CA GLY A 139 -25.03 -9.37 13.78
C GLY A 139 -25.51 -10.73 14.27
N GLN A 140 -24.88 -11.29 15.32
CA GLN A 140 -25.32 -12.54 15.95
C GLN A 140 -26.72 -12.44 16.55
N ILE A 141 -27.05 -11.32 17.20
CA ILE A 141 -28.41 -11.09 17.73
C ILE A 141 -29.44 -11.13 16.58
N TRP A 142 -29.18 -10.42 15.48
CA TRP A 142 -30.06 -10.48 14.31
C TRP A 142 -30.15 -11.87 13.71
N ALA A 143 -29.04 -12.61 13.59
CA ALA A 143 -29.06 -13.98 13.08
C ALA A 143 -29.96 -14.90 13.92
N VAL A 144 -29.90 -14.78 15.26
CA VAL A 144 -30.78 -15.53 16.18
C VAL A 144 -32.24 -15.08 16.02
N VAL A 145 -32.52 -13.78 15.98
CA VAL A 145 -33.89 -13.27 15.79
C VAL A 145 -34.49 -13.76 14.48
N LEU A 146 -33.74 -13.69 13.38
CA LEU A 146 -34.16 -14.18 12.07
C LEU A 146 -34.41 -15.70 12.09
N TYR A 147 -33.55 -16.45 12.76
CA TYR A 147 -33.73 -17.89 12.92
C TYR A 147 -35.02 -18.24 13.69
N LEU A 148 -35.30 -17.53 14.78
CA LEU A 148 -36.53 -17.71 15.56
C LEU A 148 -37.79 -17.38 14.74
N ILE A 149 -37.75 -16.33 13.91
CA ILE A 149 -38.85 -15.99 12.99
C ILE A 149 -39.11 -17.15 12.02
N VAL A 150 -38.05 -17.71 11.42
CA VAL A 150 -38.18 -18.81 10.47
C VAL A 150 -38.72 -20.08 11.15
N LEU A 151 -38.30 -20.36 12.37
CA LEU A 151 -38.83 -21.49 13.15
C LEU A 151 -40.33 -21.31 13.47
N ALA A 152 -40.74 -20.09 13.84
CA ALA A 152 -42.14 -19.77 14.08
C ALA A 152 -43.00 -19.92 12.81
N VAL A 153 -42.50 -19.46 11.66
CA VAL A 153 -43.17 -19.62 10.36
C VAL A 153 -43.25 -21.11 9.96
N ASN A 154 -42.20 -21.90 10.19
CA ASN A 154 -42.22 -23.35 9.93
C ASN A 154 -43.31 -24.06 10.74
N TRP A 155 -43.51 -23.65 12.00
CA TRP A 155 -44.53 -24.21 12.89
C TRP A 155 -45.96 -23.92 12.42
N LEU A 156 -46.18 -22.74 11.83
CA LEU A 156 -47.48 -22.32 11.30
C LEU A 156 -47.87 -23.06 10.02
N HIS A 157 -46.90 -23.65 9.30
CA HIS A 157 -47.09 -24.28 7.99
C HIS A 157 -46.71 -25.77 7.96
N PRO A 158 -47.32 -26.64 8.79
CA PRO A 158 -46.91 -28.04 8.89
C PRO A 158 -47.13 -28.86 7.62
N GLY A 159 -48.03 -28.42 6.72
CA GLY A 159 -48.42 -29.15 5.50
C GLY A 159 -47.91 -28.57 4.17
N ASP A 160 -47.10 -27.51 4.19
CA ASP A 160 -46.63 -26.87 2.95
C ASP A 160 -45.47 -27.63 2.30
N GLY A 161 -45.72 -28.19 1.12
CA GLY A 161 -44.71 -28.79 0.26
C GLY A 161 -44.47 -30.28 0.50
N PRO A 162 -43.51 -30.88 -0.23
CA PRO A 162 -43.30 -32.33 -0.25
C PRO A 162 -42.50 -32.88 0.93
N LEU A 163 -41.89 -32.01 1.74
CA LEU A 163 -41.04 -32.40 2.87
C LEU A 163 -41.81 -32.28 4.18
N THR A 164 -41.57 -33.20 5.12
CA THR A 164 -42.13 -33.08 6.47
C THR A 164 -41.52 -31.86 7.19
N PRO A 165 -42.27 -31.22 8.11
CA PRO A 165 -41.83 -30.00 8.78
C PRO A 165 -40.53 -30.19 9.59
N GLU A 166 -40.24 -31.40 10.07
CA GLU A 166 -38.99 -31.73 10.77
C GLU A 166 -37.79 -31.68 9.81
N VAL A 167 -37.89 -32.36 8.66
CA VAL A 167 -36.82 -32.38 7.64
C VAL A 167 -36.56 -30.97 7.09
N ARG A 168 -37.64 -30.22 6.83
CA ARG A 168 -37.57 -28.84 6.37
C ARG A 168 -36.89 -27.92 7.40
N SER A 169 -37.22 -28.07 8.68
CA SER A 169 -36.57 -27.31 9.76
C SER A 169 -35.08 -27.61 9.88
N LEU A 170 -34.68 -28.87 9.66
CA LEU A 170 -33.28 -29.29 9.69
C LEU A 170 -32.49 -28.66 8.55
N LEU A 171 -33.02 -28.71 7.33
CA LEU A 171 -32.38 -28.11 6.14
C LEU A 171 -32.20 -26.61 6.28
N VAL A 172 -33.23 -25.91 6.75
CA VAL A 172 -33.17 -24.46 6.95
C VAL A 172 -32.22 -24.11 8.09
N THR A 173 -32.20 -24.87 9.17
CA THR A 173 -31.23 -24.69 10.27
C THR A 173 -29.80 -24.87 9.77
N ALA A 174 -29.53 -25.93 9.00
CA ALA A 174 -28.22 -26.16 8.39
C ALA A 174 -27.82 -25.00 7.47
N GLY A 175 -28.73 -24.53 6.62
CA GLY A 175 -28.52 -23.35 5.77
C GLY A 175 -28.17 -22.11 6.59
N MET A 176 -28.93 -21.80 7.63
CA MET A 176 -28.72 -20.62 8.48
C MET A 176 -27.37 -20.67 9.21
N ILE A 177 -26.95 -21.85 9.69
CA ILE A 177 -25.62 -22.05 10.29
C ILE A 177 -24.54 -21.80 9.24
N VAL A 178 -24.65 -22.40 8.06
CA VAL A 178 -23.68 -22.23 6.97
C VAL A 178 -23.60 -20.75 6.56
N ALA A 179 -24.73 -20.07 6.38
CA ALA A 179 -24.76 -18.64 6.05
C ALA A 179 -24.14 -17.77 7.15
N GLY A 180 -24.39 -18.09 8.42
CA GLY A 180 -23.79 -17.40 9.56
C GLY A 180 -22.27 -17.59 9.63
N VAL A 181 -21.78 -18.82 9.46
CA VAL A 181 -20.35 -19.16 9.49
C VAL A 181 -19.62 -18.53 8.29
N LEU A 182 -20.15 -18.69 7.08
CA LEU A 182 -19.57 -18.09 5.87
C LEU A 182 -19.62 -16.56 5.92
N GLY A 183 -20.74 -15.97 6.36
CA GLY A 183 -20.84 -14.53 6.55
C GLY A 183 -19.83 -14.02 7.60
N GLY A 184 -19.63 -14.78 8.67
CA GLY A 184 -18.67 -14.49 9.73
C GLY A 184 -17.21 -14.57 9.25
N SER A 185 -16.84 -15.64 8.55
CA SER A 185 -15.50 -15.83 8.00
C SER A 185 -15.19 -14.77 6.94
N MET A 186 -16.14 -14.44 6.06
CA MET A 186 -16.01 -13.35 5.09
C MET A 186 -15.85 -12.00 5.79
N ALA A 187 -16.61 -11.73 6.85
CA ALA A 187 -16.47 -10.49 7.61
C ALA A 187 -15.10 -10.39 8.31
N GLN A 188 -14.56 -11.50 8.82
CA GLN A 188 -13.22 -11.53 9.40
C GLN A 188 -12.14 -11.36 8.33
N ALA A 189 -12.24 -12.05 7.21
CA ALA A 189 -11.32 -11.93 6.09
C ALA A 189 -11.26 -10.48 5.57
N ARG A 190 -12.41 -9.81 5.47
CA ARG A 190 -12.48 -8.38 5.09
C ARG A 190 -11.75 -7.48 6.08
N ARG A 191 -11.96 -7.68 7.40
CA ARG A 191 -11.27 -6.89 8.43
C ARG A 191 -9.76 -7.15 8.42
N ALA A 192 -9.33 -8.39 8.18
CA ALA A 192 -7.93 -8.74 8.05
C ALA A 192 -7.29 -8.06 6.83
N GLN A 193 -7.95 -8.09 5.68
CA GLN A 193 -7.50 -7.39 4.48
C GLN A 193 -7.38 -5.88 4.68
N ASP A 194 -8.40 -5.23 5.25
CA ASP A 194 -8.37 -3.80 5.55
C ASP A 194 -7.21 -3.46 6.50
N LYS A 195 -6.93 -4.32 7.49
CA LYS A 195 -5.79 -4.13 8.41
C LYS A 195 -4.45 -4.30 7.71
N VAL A 196 -4.31 -5.31 6.87
CA VAL A 196 -3.11 -5.56 6.07
C VAL A 196 -2.83 -4.36 5.16
N GLU A 197 -3.83 -3.83 4.46
CA GLU A 197 -3.68 -2.64 3.62
C GLU A 197 -3.22 -1.41 4.42
N SER A 198 -3.79 -1.19 5.61
CA SER A 198 -3.35 -0.10 6.49
C SER A 198 -1.89 -0.25 6.97
N LEU A 199 -1.48 -1.48 7.32
CA LEU A 199 -0.12 -1.77 7.77
C LEU A 199 0.89 -1.63 6.64
N TYR A 200 0.54 -2.06 5.41
CA TYR A 200 1.37 -1.85 4.24
C TYR A 200 1.57 -0.36 3.95
N ALA A 201 0.52 0.46 4.08
CA ALA A 201 0.63 1.91 3.92
C ALA A 201 1.58 2.53 4.96
N GLU A 202 1.45 2.15 6.23
CA GLU A 202 2.31 2.62 7.32
C GLU A 202 3.77 2.19 7.14
N LEU A 203 4.00 0.93 6.73
CA LEU A 203 5.35 0.41 6.45
C LEU A 203 6.01 1.14 5.28
N THR A 204 5.24 1.45 4.23
CA THR A 204 5.75 2.18 3.06
C THR A 204 6.15 3.60 3.44
N ASP A 205 5.33 4.29 4.24
CA ASP A 205 5.63 5.64 4.71
C ASP A 205 6.88 5.66 5.61
N ALA A 206 7.01 4.72 6.54
CA ALA A 206 8.19 4.59 7.38
C ALA A 206 9.46 4.28 6.56
N HIS A 207 9.36 3.45 5.53
CA HIS A 207 10.46 3.15 4.63
C HIS A 207 10.93 4.40 3.88
N ASP A 208 10.00 5.19 3.34
CA ASP A 208 10.30 6.46 2.64
C ASP A 208 10.97 7.46 3.59
N GLN A 209 10.50 7.58 4.84
CA GLN A 209 11.13 8.44 5.85
C GLN A 209 12.56 7.99 6.16
N LEU A 210 12.79 6.68 6.33
CA LEU A 210 14.11 6.15 6.62
C LEU A 210 15.09 6.37 5.45
N GLN A 211 14.63 6.21 4.21
CA GLN A 211 15.40 6.57 3.03
C GLN A 211 15.75 8.07 3.03
N GLY A 212 14.78 8.94 3.35
CA GLY A 212 15.00 10.37 3.47
C GLY A 212 16.05 10.74 4.53
N PHE A 213 15.99 10.15 5.71
CA PHE A 213 17.00 10.36 6.76
C PHE A 213 18.37 9.83 6.39
N SER A 214 18.44 8.67 5.74
CA SER A 214 19.69 8.10 5.23
C SER A 214 20.35 9.03 4.20
N GLU A 215 19.57 9.58 3.26
CA GLU A 215 20.08 10.56 2.30
C GLU A 215 20.58 11.85 2.97
N GLN A 216 19.86 12.36 3.97
CA GLN A 216 20.27 13.56 4.73
C GLN A 216 21.55 13.30 5.52
N SER A 217 21.62 12.18 6.24
CA SER A 217 22.81 11.75 6.98
C SER A 217 24.02 11.63 6.04
N ARG A 218 23.83 11.02 4.85
CA ARG A 218 24.87 10.93 3.83
C ARG A 218 25.36 12.31 3.38
N ARG A 219 24.44 13.24 3.10
CA ARG A 219 24.81 14.61 2.69
C ARG A 219 25.59 15.34 3.79
N LEU A 220 25.18 15.20 5.05
CA LEU A 220 25.87 15.78 6.20
C LEU A 220 27.25 15.17 6.41
N ALA A 221 27.38 13.84 6.33
CA ALA A 221 28.66 13.16 6.44
C ALA A 221 29.64 13.60 5.35
N VAL A 222 29.18 13.69 4.10
CA VAL A 222 30.01 14.20 2.99
C VAL A 222 30.43 15.65 3.23
N ALA A 223 29.52 16.52 3.69
CA ALA A 223 29.85 17.91 3.98
C ALA A 223 30.86 18.05 5.14
N HIS A 224 30.68 17.28 6.21
CA HIS A 224 31.61 17.23 7.35
C HIS A 224 32.99 16.75 6.93
N GLU A 225 33.08 15.72 6.09
CA GLU A 225 34.38 15.20 5.66
C GLU A 225 35.09 16.19 4.73
N ARG A 226 34.36 16.88 3.84
CA ARG A 226 34.93 17.97 3.03
C ARG A 226 35.50 19.11 3.87
N ASP A 227 34.79 19.50 4.92
CA ASP A 227 35.20 20.57 5.83
C ASP A 227 36.41 20.14 6.69
N ARG A 228 36.42 18.89 7.18
CA ARG A 228 37.57 18.28 7.85
C ARG A 228 38.80 18.23 6.94
N LEU A 229 38.63 17.81 5.69
CA LEU A 229 39.69 17.78 4.68
C LEU A 229 40.22 19.18 4.39
N ALA A 230 39.34 20.17 4.21
CA ALA A 230 39.75 21.55 3.96
C ALA A 230 40.58 22.13 5.11
N ARG A 231 40.20 21.86 6.37
CA ARG A 231 41.01 22.23 7.55
C ARG A 231 42.36 21.52 7.57
N ARG A 232 42.37 20.19 7.44
CA ARG A 232 43.63 19.40 7.47
C ARG A 232 44.61 19.86 6.40
N LEU A 233 44.12 20.12 5.18
CA LEU A 233 44.94 20.64 4.08
C LEU A 233 45.43 22.07 4.37
N ARG A 234 44.58 22.93 4.94
CA ARG A 234 44.97 24.31 5.28
C ARG A 234 46.01 24.35 6.39
N ASP A 235 45.89 23.51 7.41
CA ASP A 235 46.82 23.49 8.54
C ASP A 235 48.19 22.96 8.09
N SER A 236 48.23 21.86 7.32
CA SER A 236 49.49 21.27 6.85
C SER A 236 50.21 22.14 5.82
N LEU A 237 49.47 22.73 4.87
CA LEU A 237 50.06 23.59 3.84
C LEU A 237 50.34 24.99 4.35
N GLY A 238 49.43 25.56 5.15
CA GLY A 238 49.54 26.92 5.68
C GLY A 238 50.81 27.10 6.50
N GLN A 239 51.08 26.20 7.45
CA GLN A 239 52.30 26.28 8.26
C GLN A 239 53.58 26.14 7.42
N ARG A 240 53.60 25.22 6.45
CA ARG A 240 54.79 24.98 5.61
C ARG A 240 55.03 26.11 4.62
N LEU A 241 53.98 26.66 4.02
CA LEU A 241 54.05 27.80 3.12
C LEU A 241 54.51 29.06 3.87
N THR A 242 53.94 29.37 5.03
CA THR A 242 54.38 30.52 5.84
C THR A 242 55.84 30.38 6.26
N ALA A 243 56.27 29.20 6.72
CA ALA A 243 57.68 28.97 7.08
C ALA A 243 58.63 29.11 5.87
N SER A 244 58.20 28.65 4.69
CA SER A 244 59.00 28.76 3.46
C SER A 244 59.09 30.22 2.97
N ILE A 245 58.00 30.99 3.04
CA ILE A 245 57.99 32.42 2.70
C ILE A 245 58.95 33.19 3.60
N VAL A 246 58.88 32.97 4.92
CA VAL A 246 59.78 33.63 5.90
C VAL A 246 61.25 33.26 5.66
N GLN A 247 61.53 32.00 5.30
CA GLN A 247 62.90 31.57 4.96
C GLN A 247 63.42 32.22 3.67
N LEU A 248 62.56 32.40 2.66
CA LEU A 248 62.93 33.07 1.41
C LEU A 248 63.13 34.59 1.59
N GLU A 249 62.29 35.24 2.38
CA GLU A 249 62.48 36.65 2.77
C GLU A 249 63.77 36.84 3.58
N GLY A 250 64.03 35.95 4.55
CA GLY A 250 65.27 35.95 5.32
C GLY A 250 66.52 35.71 4.46
N ALA A 251 66.43 34.81 3.47
CA ALA A 251 67.50 34.60 2.50
C ALA A 251 67.78 35.86 1.67
N SER A 252 66.73 36.56 1.23
CA SER A 252 66.85 37.79 0.42
C SER A 252 67.55 38.91 1.18
N LEU A 253 67.28 39.05 2.48
CA LEU A 253 67.94 40.03 3.35
C LEU A 253 69.41 39.69 3.64
N LEU A 254 69.81 38.42 3.59
CA LEU A 254 71.18 37.97 3.84
C LEU A 254 72.06 37.86 2.59
N MET A 255 71.51 38.04 1.38
CA MET A 255 72.23 37.83 0.12
C MET A 255 73.53 38.66 0.00
N GLU A 256 73.54 39.88 0.54
CA GLU A 256 74.72 40.77 0.51
C GLU A 256 75.67 40.55 1.69
N ALA A 257 75.14 40.15 2.85
CA ALA A 257 75.90 40.07 4.10
C ALA A 257 76.53 38.68 4.35
N ASP A 258 75.83 37.60 4.00
CA ASP A 258 76.29 36.20 4.16
C ASP A 258 75.65 35.30 3.07
N PRO A 259 76.29 35.21 1.89
CA PRO A 259 75.74 34.46 0.76
C PRO A 259 75.60 32.96 1.05
N GLN A 260 76.50 32.38 1.86
CA GLN A 260 76.45 30.95 2.20
C GLN A 260 75.24 30.61 3.05
N ARG A 261 74.90 31.45 4.04
CA ARG A 261 73.65 31.28 4.81
C ARG A 261 72.41 31.51 3.97
N ALA A 262 72.42 32.47 3.05
CA ALA A 262 71.29 32.73 2.15
C ALA A 262 70.97 31.51 1.26
N VAL A 263 71.99 30.90 0.65
CA VAL A 263 71.83 29.66 -0.14
C VAL A 263 71.26 28.52 0.71
N GLY A 264 71.76 28.35 1.94
CA GLY A 264 71.25 27.32 2.86
C GLY A 264 69.80 27.54 3.34
N MET A 265 69.29 28.78 3.32
CA MET A 265 67.88 29.08 3.61
C MET A 265 66.97 28.78 2.41
N VAL A 266 67.43 29.08 1.18
CA VAL A 266 66.69 28.76 -0.05
C VAL A 266 66.55 27.24 -0.25
N GLU A 267 67.62 26.48 -0.01
CA GLU A 267 67.61 25.00 -0.04
C GLU A 267 66.59 24.42 0.95
N ARG A 268 66.54 24.95 2.18
CA ARG A 268 65.58 24.50 3.21
C ARG A 268 64.13 24.83 2.84
N ALA A 269 63.88 26.03 2.30
CA ALA A 269 62.56 26.41 1.80
C ALA A 269 62.13 25.49 0.64
N ARG A 270 63.03 25.19 -0.29
CA ARG A 270 62.77 24.28 -1.43
C ARG A 270 62.45 22.85 -0.95
N ALA A 271 63.20 22.34 0.02
CA ALA A 271 62.94 21.03 0.61
C ALA A 271 61.57 20.98 1.30
N GLN A 272 61.22 21.99 2.11
CA GLN A 272 59.91 22.07 2.79
C GLN A 272 58.72 22.14 1.81
N LEU A 273 58.86 22.88 0.71
CA LEU A 273 57.86 22.94 -0.35
C LEU A 273 57.73 21.60 -1.10
N GLY A 274 58.86 20.93 -1.39
CA GLY A 274 58.88 19.61 -2.02
C GLY A 274 58.15 18.56 -1.18
N THR A 275 58.47 18.46 0.11
CA THR A 275 57.80 17.53 1.03
C THR A 275 56.31 17.87 1.20
N GLY A 276 55.94 19.16 1.19
CA GLY A 276 54.52 19.57 1.24
C GLY A 276 53.71 19.16 0.00
N LEU A 277 54.33 19.16 -1.18
CA LEU A 277 53.74 18.70 -2.43
C LEU A 277 53.56 17.17 -2.46
N ASP A 278 54.51 16.42 -1.93
CA ASP A 278 54.42 14.96 -1.84
C ASP A 278 53.35 14.52 -0.82
N ASP A 279 53.25 15.18 0.33
CA ASP A 279 52.18 14.94 1.33
C ASP A 279 50.77 15.23 0.74
N LEU A 280 50.67 16.22 -0.14
CA LEU A 280 49.43 16.52 -0.87
C LEU A 280 49.06 15.39 -1.84
N ARG A 281 50.04 14.92 -2.62
CA ARG A 281 49.85 13.83 -3.59
C ARG A 281 49.45 12.52 -2.92
N SER A 282 50.09 12.17 -1.81
CA SER A 282 49.74 10.95 -1.06
C SER A 282 48.31 11.03 -0.50
N THR A 283 47.93 12.16 0.09
CA THR A 283 46.56 12.39 0.61
C THR A 283 45.49 12.28 -0.49
N PHE A 284 45.75 12.83 -1.69
CA PHE A 284 44.83 12.70 -2.82
C PHE A 284 44.75 11.28 -3.40
N GLN A 285 45.87 10.54 -3.41
CA GLN A 285 45.88 9.13 -3.82
C GLN A 285 45.11 8.23 -2.83
N GLU A 286 45.23 8.50 -1.52
CA GLU A 286 44.45 7.81 -0.50
C GLU A 286 42.95 8.07 -0.66
N LEU A 287 42.54 9.33 -0.82
CA LEU A 287 41.13 9.69 -1.07
C LEU A 287 40.58 9.12 -2.39
N GLY A 288 41.42 9.03 -3.43
CA GLY A 288 41.05 8.40 -4.70
C GLY A 288 40.88 6.88 -4.61
N ARG A 289 41.56 6.22 -3.66
CA ARG A 289 41.41 4.78 -3.37
C ARG A 289 40.30 4.48 -2.36
N SER A 290 40.06 5.38 -1.40
CA SER A 290 39.04 5.25 -0.36
C SER A 290 37.72 5.94 -0.73
N GLY A 291 37.50 6.27 -2.00
CA GLY A 291 36.18 6.64 -2.50
C GLY A 291 35.38 5.40 -2.93
N PRO A 292 34.55 4.82 -2.05
CA PRO A 292 33.38 4.09 -2.53
C PRO A 292 32.12 4.36 -1.71
N PHE A 293 31.06 4.80 -2.40
CA PHE A 293 29.66 4.41 -2.12
C PHE A 293 28.85 4.41 -3.43
N ASP A 294 29.48 4.11 -4.56
CA ASP A 294 28.79 3.76 -5.80
C ASP A 294 28.66 2.23 -5.87
N GLY A 295 27.87 1.68 -4.94
CA GLY A 295 27.47 0.27 -4.90
C GLY A 295 26.23 0.00 -5.76
N ALA A 296 26.13 0.64 -6.92
CA ALA A 296 24.96 0.55 -7.77
C ALA A 296 25.31 0.49 -9.26
N THR A 297 26.25 -0.38 -9.67
CA THR A 297 26.31 -0.92 -11.05
C THR A 297 27.46 -1.93 -11.17
N VAL A 298 27.27 -3.19 -10.78
CA VAL A 298 27.97 -4.33 -11.45
C VAL A 298 27.12 -5.61 -11.46
N GLU A 299 26.22 -5.84 -10.50
CA GLU A 299 25.54 -7.15 -10.37
C GLU A 299 24.20 -7.27 -11.14
N ALA A 300 24.16 -6.86 -12.41
CA ALA A 300 22.98 -7.07 -13.27
C ALA A 300 23.29 -7.46 -14.73
N ALA A 301 24.54 -7.81 -15.06
CA ALA A 301 24.93 -8.10 -16.45
C ALA A 301 25.52 -9.52 -16.69
N GLU A 302 25.56 -10.41 -15.70
CA GLU A 302 26.01 -11.79 -15.90
C GLU A 302 25.05 -12.81 -15.27
N SER A 303 23.85 -12.94 -15.84
CA SER A 303 23.08 -14.19 -15.76
C SER A 303 21.95 -14.25 -16.81
N GLU A 304 22.30 -14.25 -18.09
CA GLU A 304 21.51 -15.01 -19.09
C GLU A 304 22.39 -16.18 -19.55
N PRO A 305 22.20 -17.40 -19.01
CA PRO A 305 22.63 -18.59 -19.72
C PRO A 305 21.60 -18.93 -20.79
N GLY A 306 22.12 -19.21 -21.98
CA GLY A 306 21.36 -19.54 -23.17
C GLY A 306 20.35 -20.67 -22.94
N MET A 307 19.17 -20.47 -23.50
CA MET A 307 18.18 -21.52 -23.72
C MET A 307 18.67 -22.34 -24.92
N GLU A 308 19.42 -23.40 -24.63
CA GLU A 308 19.73 -24.46 -25.59
C GLU A 308 18.45 -25.24 -25.89
N CYS A 309 18.18 -25.41 -27.18
CA CYS A 309 17.21 -26.33 -27.72
C CYS A 309 17.62 -27.76 -27.37
N GLU A 310 16.69 -28.60 -26.89
CA GLU A 310 16.85 -30.04 -26.99
C GLU A 310 15.54 -30.71 -27.42
N GLU A 311 15.68 -31.46 -28.51
CA GLU A 311 14.77 -32.42 -29.11
C GLU A 311 14.39 -33.55 -28.14
N SER A 312 13.10 -33.84 -28.02
CA SER A 312 12.50 -35.19 -28.12
C SER A 312 10.99 -35.15 -27.95
#